data_AF-A0A378B9S8-F1
#
_entry.id   AF-A0A378B9S8-F1
#
_cell.length_a   1.000
_cell.length_b   1.000
_cell.length_c   1.000
_cell.angle_alpha   90.00
_cell.angle_beta   90.00
_cell.angle_gamma   90.00
#
_symmetry.space_group_name_H-M   'P 1'
#
loop_
_entity.id
_entity.type
_entity.pdbx_description
1 polymer ?
#
loop_
_entity_poly.entity_id
_entity_poly.type
_entity_poly.pdbx_seq_one_letter_code
_entity_poly.pdbx_strand_id
1 'polypeptide(L)'
;MTVSQLNEPTPSSVRSVLWPSQCNVFVLTAKSRQRSALKRFFRLVNRLGLNKVELRNDLPSGKVTDDLSHQQVRELAVRYHIEILTINAVYPFNRRSEEVRQLTESLLKEAQAIGAKSLVLCPLNDGSEVPASETLGALRDLAPLFAFYGIHGLVEPLGFPQSSLRSAHQAQTLIHDARVPFKLLIDTFHHHLYPQAADEFSQVEVADIGLVHLSGVTIAVRASSSPMPSASC
;
A
#
# COMPACT_ATOMS: atom_id res chain seq x y z
N MET A 1 0.44 45.01 -39.90
CA MET A 1 1.29 45.43 -38.77
C MET A 1 0.35 46.16 -37.83
N THR A 2 -0.03 45.66 -36.66
CA THR A 2 0.82 45.38 -35.50
C THR A 2 0.13 44.37 -34.56
N VAL A 3 0.95 43.59 -33.88
CA VAL A 3 0.59 42.55 -32.90
C VAL A 3 -0.07 43.16 -31.66
N SER A 4 -1.28 42.72 -31.31
CA SER A 4 -1.86 42.95 -29.98
C SER A 4 -1.26 41.96 -28.98
N GLN A 5 -0.43 42.46 -28.06
CA GLN A 5 0.07 41.70 -26.92
C GLN A 5 -1.09 41.36 -25.98
N LEU A 6 -1.32 40.07 -25.76
CA LEU A 6 -2.15 39.58 -24.67
C LEU A 6 -1.31 39.61 -23.38
N ASN A 7 -1.78 40.35 -22.38
CA ASN A 7 -1.20 40.34 -21.04
C ASN A 7 -1.29 38.92 -20.44
N GLU A 8 -0.18 38.44 -19.89
CA GLU A 8 -0.14 37.23 -19.07
C GLU A 8 -0.88 37.45 -17.73
N PRO A 9 -1.68 36.48 -17.25
CA PRO A 9 -2.28 36.57 -15.93
C PRO A 9 -1.24 36.27 -14.83
N THR A 10 -1.21 37.12 -13.81
CA THR A 10 -0.40 36.96 -12.60
C THR A 10 -0.84 35.74 -11.76
N PRO A 11 0.10 34.98 -11.16
CA PRO A 11 -0.24 33.79 -10.38
C PRO A 11 -0.66 34.18 -8.96
N SER A 12 -1.91 34.61 -8.78
CA SER A 12 -2.49 34.79 -7.45
C SER A 12 -3.98 34.47 -7.41
N SER A 13 -4.32 33.20 -7.57
CA SER A 13 -5.56 32.63 -7.01
C SER A 13 -5.59 31.11 -7.17
N VAL A 14 -4.57 30.42 -6.67
CA VAL A 14 -4.83 29.05 -6.20
C VAL A 14 -5.71 29.21 -4.96
N ARG A 15 -7.02 29.12 -5.11
CA ARG A 15 -7.92 28.94 -3.98
C ARG A 15 -7.42 27.71 -3.24
N SER A 16 -6.81 27.92 -2.07
CA SER A 16 -6.56 26.85 -1.13
C SER A 16 -7.91 26.22 -0.84
N VAL A 17 -8.10 24.99 -1.31
CA VAL A 17 -9.10 24.11 -0.70
C VAL A 17 -8.59 23.93 0.71
N LEU A 18 -9.14 24.71 1.64
CA LEU A 18 -8.93 24.56 3.06
C LEU A 18 -9.61 23.25 3.45
N TRP A 19 -8.88 22.16 3.30
CA TRP A 19 -9.25 20.91 3.94
C TRP A 19 -9.31 21.19 5.45
N PRO A 20 -10.39 20.81 6.14
CA PRO A 20 -10.48 20.93 7.59
C PRO A 20 -9.23 20.32 8.21
N SER A 21 -8.74 20.93 9.28
CA SER A 21 -7.48 20.62 10.00
C SER A 21 -7.43 19.21 10.64
N GLN A 22 -8.24 18.27 10.15
CA GLN A 22 -8.45 16.91 10.62
C GLN A 22 -8.53 15.89 9.47
N CYS A 23 -7.86 16.12 8.32
CA CYS A 23 -7.64 15.06 7.32
C CYS A 23 -6.61 14.02 7.83
N ASN A 24 -6.87 13.44 9.01
CA ASN A 24 -6.10 12.35 9.62
C ASN A 24 -6.41 10.99 8.98
N VAL A 25 -7.20 10.94 7.90
CA VAL A 25 -7.69 9.69 7.30
C VAL A 25 -6.88 9.29 6.07
N PHE A 26 -6.24 10.25 5.40
CA PHE A 26 -5.52 9.99 4.15
C PHE A 26 -4.03 9.75 4.39
N VAL A 27 -3.52 8.72 3.73
CA VAL A 27 -2.15 8.25 3.83
C VAL A 27 -1.54 8.26 2.44
N LEU A 28 -0.33 8.81 2.28
CA LEU A 28 0.39 8.72 1.01
C LEU A 28 1.42 7.60 1.03
N THR A 29 1.41 6.78 -0.01
CA THR A 29 2.38 5.69 -0.21
C THR A 29 3.54 6.18 -1.09
N ALA A 30 4.78 5.94 -0.67
CA ALA A 30 5.96 6.27 -1.46
C ALA A 30 6.05 5.38 -2.73
N LYS A 31 5.90 5.96 -3.93
CA LYS A 31 6.04 5.25 -5.22
C LYS A 31 7.12 5.83 -6.15
N SER A 32 7.92 6.80 -5.68
CA SER A 32 8.89 7.51 -6.51
C SER A 32 10.19 6.72 -6.73
N ARG A 33 10.72 6.75 -7.95
CA ARG A 33 11.93 6.02 -8.38
C ARG A 33 13.23 6.85 -8.34
N GLN A 34 13.21 8.07 -7.79
CA GLN A 34 14.36 8.99 -7.81
C GLN A 34 15.17 8.97 -6.51
N ARG A 35 16.50 9.17 -6.58
CA ARG A 35 17.36 9.38 -5.39
C ARG A 35 16.94 10.63 -4.60
N SER A 36 17.10 10.63 -3.28
CA SER A 36 16.58 11.65 -2.34
C SER A 36 15.04 11.76 -2.30
N ALA A 37 14.33 10.72 -2.75
CA ALA A 37 12.87 10.68 -2.78
C ALA A 37 12.28 10.89 -1.39
N LEU A 38 12.83 10.27 -0.34
CA LEU A 38 12.17 10.27 0.97
C LEU A 38 12.03 11.68 1.59
N LYS A 39 13.09 12.50 1.57
CA LYS A 39 13.02 13.91 2.04
C LYS A 39 12.02 14.74 1.24
N ARG A 40 12.02 14.59 -0.09
CA ARG A 40 11.11 15.32 -0.98
C ARG A 40 9.67 14.88 -0.78
N PHE A 41 9.49 13.58 -0.56
CA PHE A 41 8.20 12.95 -0.30
C PHE A 41 7.59 13.48 0.99
N PHE A 42 8.34 13.49 2.11
CA PHE A 42 7.83 14.02 3.39
C PHE A 42 7.45 15.50 3.27
N ARG A 43 8.29 16.29 2.58
CA ARG A 43 7.98 17.69 2.30
C ARG A 43 6.72 17.85 1.44
N LEU A 44 6.50 16.98 0.47
CA LEU A 44 5.29 16.98 -0.37
C LEU A 44 4.05 16.63 0.45
N VAL A 45 4.10 15.57 1.25
CA VAL A 45 3.02 15.11 2.13
C VAL A 45 2.58 16.27 3.04
N ASN A 46 3.53 16.92 3.71
CA ASN A 46 3.26 18.09 4.55
C ASN A 46 2.69 19.27 3.75
N ARG A 47 3.20 19.56 2.54
CA ARG A 47 2.67 20.61 1.66
C ARG A 47 1.23 20.35 1.22
N LEU A 48 0.81 19.09 1.14
CA LEU A 48 -0.56 18.69 0.82
C LEU A 48 -1.49 18.72 2.06
N GLY A 49 -0.97 19.09 3.23
CA GLY A 49 -1.72 19.11 4.48
C GLY A 49 -1.99 17.71 5.06
N LEU A 50 -1.22 16.71 4.62
CA LEU A 50 -1.30 15.33 5.11
C LEU A 50 -0.20 15.07 6.14
N ASN A 51 -0.42 14.08 6.99
CA ASN A 51 0.46 13.76 8.11
C ASN A 51 0.74 12.26 8.27
N LYS A 52 0.32 11.42 7.32
CA LYS A 52 0.51 9.96 7.39
C LYS A 52 1.12 9.43 6.10
N VAL A 53 2.08 8.53 6.25
CA VAL A 53 2.77 7.91 5.10
C VAL A 53 2.93 6.41 5.24
N GLU A 54 3.09 5.77 4.10
CA GLU A 54 3.58 4.39 3.99
C GLU A 54 4.89 4.37 3.23
N LEU A 55 5.86 3.65 3.77
CA LEU A 55 7.15 3.42 3.12
C LEU A 55 7.18 2.06 2.45
N ARG A 56 8.16 1.83 1.58
CA ARG A 56 8.27 0.57 0.85
C ARG A 56 9.70 0.06 0.75
N ASN A 57 9.87 -1.26 0.69
CA ASN A 57 11.16 -1.94 0.46
C ASN A 57 11.41 -2.31 -1.02
N ASP A 58 10.44 -2.09 -1.90
CA ASP A 58 10.47 -2.48 -3.32
C ASP A 58 10.79 -1.33 -4.29
N LEU A 59 11.21 -0.18 -3.76
CA LEU A 59 11.71 0.95 -4.57
C LEU A 59 13.13 0.65 -5.10
N PRO A 60 13.63 1.37 -6.13
CA PRO A 60 14.91 1.06 -6.77
C PRO A 60 16.14 1.01 -5.85
N SER A 61 16.09 1.64 -4.67
CA SER A 61 17.14 1.55 -3.65
C SER A 61 17.16 0.19 -2.94
N GLY A 62 16.06 -0.57 -2.99
CA GLY A 62 15.84 -1.80 -2.24
C GLY A 62 15.77 -1.61 -0.73
N LYS A 63 15.75 -0.36 -0.26
CA LYS A 63 15.84 0.01 1.16
C LYS A 63 14.67 0.90 1.53
N VAL A 64 14.09 0.65 2.70
CA VAL A 64 12.97 1.44 3.24
C VAL A 64 13.36 2.91 3.44
N THR A 65 14.61 3.19 3.80
CA THR A 65 15.09 4.53 4.16
C THR A 65 15.96 5.19 3.10
N ASP A 66 16.05 4.61 1.90
CA ASP A 66 17.00 5.02 0.85
C ASP A 66 18.46 5.10 1.37
N ASP A 67 19.01 6.31 1.45
CA ASP A 67 20.35 6.66 1.91
C ASP A 67 20.39 7.22 3.35
N LEU A 68 19.23 7.28 4.03
CA LEU A 68 19.11 7.86 5.36
C LEU A 68 19.27 6.81 6.46
N SER A 69 19.87 7.24 7.57
CA SER A 69 19.83 6.46 8.81
C SER A 69 18.44 6.47 9.43
N HIS A 70 18.14 5.50 10.30
CA HIS A 70 16.87 5.46 11.04
C HIS A 70 16.62 6.74 11.85
N GLN A 71 17.67 7.29 12.48
CA GLN A 71 17.59 8.56 13.20
C GLN A 71 17.21 9.73 12.28
N GLN A 72 17.82 9.82 11.10
CA GLN A 72 17.48 10.87 10.13
C GLN A 72 16.04 10.76 9.65
N VAL A 73 15.52 9.54 9.45
CA VAL A 73 14.11 9.33 9.10
C VAL A 73 13.19 9.77 10.24
N ARG A 74 13.51 9.43 11.50
CA ARG A 74 12.76 9.91 12.67
C ARG A 74 12.75 11.43 12.79
N GLU A 75 13.92 12.07 12.63
CA GLU A 75 14.03 13.52 12.67
C GLU A 75 13.23 14.20 11.55
N LEU A 76 13.18 13.61 10.35
CA LEU A 76 12.34 14.09 9.26
C LEU A 76 10.85 13.91 9.56
N ALA A 77 10.45 12.77 10.11
CA ALA A 77 9.08 12.49 10.52
C ALA A 77 8.61 13.54 11.54
N VAL A 78 9.42 13.80 12.58
CA VAL A 78 9.14 14.85 13.58
C VAL A 78 9.08 16.23 12.95
N ARG A 79 10.06 16.59 12.11
CA ARG A 79 10.14 17.91 11.46
C ARG A 79 8.91 18.25 10.62
N TYR A 80 8.35 17.24 9.93
CA TYR A 80 7.20 17.43 9.05
C TYR A 80 5.87 16.99 9.69
N HIS A 81 5.87 16.68 11.00
CA HIS A 81 4.70 16.15 11.72
C HIS A 81 4.05 14.94 11.03
N ILE A 82 4.88 14.03 10.53
CA ILE A 82 4.46 12.83 9.80
C ILE A 82 4.52 11.60 10.72
N GLU A 83 3.43 10.84 10.72
CA GLU A 83 3.35 9.49 11.23
C GLU A 83 3.63 8.49 10.10
N ILE A 84 4.56 7.57 10.33
CA ILE A 84 4.81 6.44 9.42
C ILE A 84 3.87 5.32 9.83
N LEU A 85 2.86 5.01 9.02
CA LEU A 85 1.86 3.98 9.36
C LEU A 85 2.36 2.59 9.05
N THR A 86 2.91 2.37 7.85
CA THR A 86 3.29 1.04 7.39
C THR A 86 4.65 1.04 6.69
N ILE A 87 5.27 -0.14 6.70
CA ILE A 87 6.20 -0.56 5.65
C ILE A 87 5.48 -1.59 4.77
N ASN A 88 5.57 -1.43 3.45
CA ASN A 88 5.12 -2.39 2.46
C ASN A 88 6.34 -3.04 1.78
N ALA A 89 6.55 -4.35 1.77
CA ALA A 89 5.81 -5.39 2.48
C ALA A 89 6.70 -6.64 2.68
N VAL A 90 6.24 -7.57 3.53
CA VAL A 90 6.72 -8.95 3.52
C VAL A 90 6.05 -9.68 2.36
N TYR A 91 6.84 -10.29 1.48
CA TYR A 91 6.36 -11.14 0.40
C TYR A 91 7.33 -12.31 0.17
N PRO A 92 6.83 -13.56 -0.01
CA PRO A 92 5.46 -14.02 0.23
C PRO A 92 5.27 -14.50 1.69
N PHE A 93 4.40 -13.86 2.48
CA PHE A 93 4.30 -14.19 3.92
C PHE A 93 3.81 -15.61 4.20
N ASN A 94 2.98 -16.16 3.30
CA ASN A 94 2.34 -17.46 3.46
C ASN A 94 3.22 -18.62 2.97
N ARG A 95 4.51 -18.39 2.71
CA ARG A 95 5.52 -19.43 2.58
C ARG A 95 6.29 -19.58 3.88
N ARG A 96 6.16 -20.75 4.51
CA ARG A 96 6.80 -21.07 5.79
C ARG A 96 8.26 -21.47 5.57
N SER A 97 9.10 -20.50 5.27
CA SER A 97 10.54 -20.68 5.08
C SER A 97 11.36 -19.80 6.03
N GLU A 98 12.61 -20.19 6.27
CA GLU A 98 13.52 -19.42 7.10
C GLU A 98 13.85 -18.06 6.47
N GLU A 99 13.91 -17.99 5.14
CA GLU A 99 14.14 -16.75 4.40
C GLU A 99 13.01 -15.73 4.62
N VAL A 100 11.75 -16.18 4.57
CA VAL A 100 10.58 -15.32 4.84
C VAL A 100 10.60 -14.85 6.30
N ARG A 101 10.95 -15.74 7.23
CA ARG A 101 11.08 -15.39 8.66
C ARG A 101 12.17 -14.33 8.87
N GLN A 102 13.35 -14.50 8.28
CA GLN A 102 14.47 -13.56 8.39
C GLN A 102 14.15 -12.21 7.74
N LEU A 103 13.53 -12.21 6.56
CA LEU A 103 13.05 -10.99 5.90
C LEU A 103 12.05 -10.26 6.79
N THR A 104 11.09 -10.98 7.36
CA THR A 104 10.08 -10.42 8.26
C THR A 104 10.73 -9.79 9.49
N GLU A 105 11.65 -10.50 10.14
CA GLU A 105 12.36 -9.98 11.31
C GLU A 105 13.19 -8.72 10.97
N SER A 106 13.86 -8.71 9.83
CA SER A 106 14.61 -7.55 9.34
C SER A 106 13.70 -6.33 9.15
N LEU A 107 12.54 -6.52 8.51
CA LEU A 107 11.57 -5.44 8.28
C LEU A 107 10.89 -4.99 9.58
N LEU A 108 10.71 -5.87 10.56
CA LEU A 108 10.20 -5.51 11.89
C LEU A 108 11.21 -4.67 12.68
N LYS A 109 12.50 -5.02 12.63
CA LYS A 109 13.59 -4.19 13.17
C LYS A 109 13.60 -2.81 12.53
N GLU A 110 13.48 -2.77 11.21
CA GLU A 110 13.41 -1.53 10.43
C GLU A 110 12.19 -0.68 10.85
N ALA A 111 10.99 -1.29 10.90
CA ALA A 111 9.75 -0.64 11.33
C ALA A 111 9.87 -0.03 12.72
N GLN A 112 10.36 -0.80 13.69
CA GLN A 112 10.60 -0.31 15.05
C GLN A 112 11.62 0.84 15.06
N ALA A 113 12.72 0.70 14.33
CA ALA A 113 13.79 1.68 14.29
C ALA A 113 13.36 3.03 13.68
N ILE A 114 12.47 3.03 12.68
CA ILE A 114 11.94 4.28 12.09
C ILE A 114 10.65 4.78 12.74
N GLY A 115 10.03 3.96 13.60
CA GLY A 115 8.78 4.29 14.30
C GLY A 115 7.51 4.04 13.46
N ALA A 116 7.57 3.12 12.49
CA ALA A 116 6.40 2.67 11.75
C ALA A 116 5.43 1.90 12.67
N LYS A 117 4.12 2.04 12.45
CA LYS A 117 3.11 1.36 13.29
C LYS A 117 2.84 -0.09 12.91
N SER A 118 2.93 -0.38 11.62
CA SER A 118 2.52 -1.67 11.05
C SER A 118 3.47 -2.15 9.96
N LEU A 119 3.40 -3.42 9.63
CA LEU A 119 4.09 -4.05 8.51
C LEU A 119 3.07 -4.87 7.71
N VAL A 120 3.05 -4.65 6.39
CA VAL A 120 2.11 -5.31 5.48
C VAL A 120 2.63 -6.68 5.07
N LEU A 121 1.72 -7.65 4.96
CA LEU A 121 1.93 -9.05 4.64
C LEU A 121 1.19 -9.38 3.33
N CYS A 122 1.93 -9.65 2.26
CA CYS A 122 1.35 -10.00 0.96
C CYS A 122 1.52 -11.51 0.67
N PRO A 123 0.46 -12.22 0.23
CA PRO A 123 0.50 -13.64 -0.08
C PRO A 123 1.31 -13.91 -1.35
N LEU A 124 1.72 -15.16 -1.54
CA LEU A 124 2.34 -15.64 -2.77
C LEU A 124 1.48 -15.32 -4.00
N ASN A 125 2.14 -14.91 -5.08
CA ASN A 125 1.51 -14.45 -6.31
C ASN A 125 2.21 -14.98 -7.59
N ASP A 126 2.59 -16.26 -7.58
CA ASP A 126 3.29 -16.91 -8.70
C ASP A 126 2.45 -17.97 -9.44
N GLY A 127 1.18 -18.14 -9.06
CA GLY A 127 0.27 -19.14 -9.63
C GLY A 127 0.27 -20.49 -8.90
N SER A 128 1.18 -20.70 -7.94
CA SER A 128 1.18 -21.89 -7.10
C SER A 128 0.08 -21.80 -6.04
N GLU A 129 -0.60 -22.91 -5.80
CA GLU A 129 -1.53 -23.02 -4.68
C GLU A 129 -0.78 -23.01 -3.34
N VAL A 130 -1.42 -22.38 -2.35
CA VAL A 130 -1.00 -22.44 -0.93
C VAL A 130 -2.23 -22.88 -0.13
N PRO A 131 -2.21 -24.05 0.50
CA PRO A 131 -3.33 -24.51 1.32
C PRO A 131 -3.67 -23.51 2.42
N ALA A 132 -4.96 -23.42 2.77
CA ALA A 132 -5.45 -22.60 3.87
C ALA A 132 -4.71 -22.91 5.20
N SER A 133 -4.40 -24.18 5.44
CA SER A 133 -3.63 -24.63 6.61
C SER A 133 -2.19 -24.12 6.63
N GLU A 134 -1.54 -23.97 5.47
CA GLU A 134 -0.20 -23.40 5.36
C GLU A 134 -0.21 -21.90 5.67
N THR A 135 -1.19 -21.17 5.12
CA THR A 135 -1.37 -19.74 5.42
C THR A 135 -1.67 -19.52 6.90
N LEU A 136 -2.55 -20.33 7.50
CA LEU A 136 -2.87 -20.28 8.93
C LEU A 136 -1.64 -20.59 9.79
N GLY A 137 -0.82 -21.58 9.39
CA GLY A 137 0.46 -21.87 10.03
C GLY A 137 1.42 -20.67 9.97
N ALA A 138 1.56 -20.04 8.80
CA ALA A 138 2.41 -18.86 8.63
C ALA A 138 1.98 -17.68 9.50
N LEU A 139 0.68 -17.40 9.59
CA LEU A 139 0.15 -16.35 10.47
C LEU A 139 0.54 -16.59 11.93
N ARG A 140 0.40 -17.84 12.41
CA ARG A 140 0.78 -18.23 13.78
C ARG A 140 2.28 -18.16 14.02
N ASP A 141 3.10 -18.53 13.05
CA ASP A 141 4.56 -18.48 13.16
C ASP A 141 5.09 -17.04 13.20
N LEU A 142 4.46 -16.12 12.45
CA LEU A 142 4.89 -14.72 12.36
C LEU A 142 4.37 -13.85 13.52
N ALA A 143 3.18 -14.12 14.07
CA ALA A 143 2.57 -13.28 15.11
C ALA A 143 3.46 -13.04 16.36
N PRO A 144 4.20 -14.03 16.89
CA PRO A 144 5.14 -13.80 18.00
C PRO A 144 6.25 -12.80 17.67
N LEU A 145 6.74 -12.77 16.41
CA LEU A 145 7.74 -11.79 15.98
C LEU A 145 7.15 -10.38 16.00
N PHE A 146 5.95 -10.19 15.42
CA PHE A 146 5.26 -8.90 15.42
C PHE A 146 5.03 -8.39 16.85
N ALA A 147 4.59 -9.27 17.76
CA ALA A 147 4.40 -8.93 19.17
C ALA A 147 5.72 -8.53 19.85
N PHE A 148 6.82 -9.24 19.59
CA PHE A 148 8.14 -8.93 20.14
C PHE A 148 8.63 -7.53 19.75
N TYR A 149 8.43 -7.13 18.48
CA TYR A 149 8.84 -5.81 17.99
C TYR A 149 7.81 -4.70 18.27
N GLY A 150 6.61 -5.04 18.74
CA GLY A 150 5.53 -4.09 19.01
C GLY A 150 4.96 -3.45 17.73
N ILE A 151 4.92 -4.21 16.63
CA ILE A 151 4.45 -3.76 15.31
C ILE A 151 3.16 -4.50 14.97
N HIS A 152 2.17 -3.81 14.39
CA HIS A 152 0.92 -4.43 13.95
C HIS A 152 1.08 -5.12 12.59
N GLY A 153 0.40 -6.26 12.41
CA GLY A 153 0.37 -6.98 11.13
C GLY A 153 -0.87 -6.65 10.32
N LEU A 154 -0.68 -6.37 9.03
CA LEU A 154 -1.76 -6.09 8.08
C LEU A 154 -1.67 -7.08 6.91
N VAL A 155 -2.67 -7.95 6.75
CA VAL A 155 -2.72 -8.92 5.65
C VAL A 155 -3.44 -8.30 4.47
N GLU A 156 -2.77 -8.22 3.32
CA GLU A 156 -3.31 -7.67 2.07
C GLU A 156 -3.55 -8.80 1.05
N PRO A 157 -4.81 -9.24 0.84
CA PRO A 157 -5.15 -10.15 -0.25
C PRO A 157 -4.88 -9.49 -1.60
N LEU A 158 -4.40 -10.26 -2.57
CA LEU A 158 -4.10 -9.75 -3.91
C LEU A 158 -5.12 -10.28 -4.91
N GLY A 159 -5.79 -9.40 -5.65
CA GLY A 159 -6.86 -9.80 -6.56
C GLY A 159 -6.43 -10.54 -7.83
N PHE A 160 -5.13 -10.63 -8.10
CA PHE A 160 -4.59 -11.27 -9.30
C PHE A 160 -5.04 -12.74 -9.40
N PRO A 161 -5.34 -13.26 -10.61
CA PRO A 161 -5.72 -14.66 -10.79
C PRO A 161 -4.69 -15.67 -10.25
N GLN A 162 -3.41 -15.29 -10.26
CA GLN A 162 -2.28 -16.09 -9.81
C GLN A 162 -1.96 -15.94 -8.30
N SER A 163 -2.72 -15.13 -7.57
CA SER A 163 -2.53 -14.98 -6.14
C SER A 163 -3.09 -16.18 -5.39
N SER A 164 -2.34 -16.65 -4.40
CA SER A 164 -2.73 -17.71 -3.48
C SER A 164 -3.80 -17.31 -2.45
N LEU A 165 -4.06 -16.01 -2.27
CA LEU A 165 -5.08 -15.50 -1.36
C LEU A 165 -5.70 -14.22 -1.93
N ARG A 166 -6.91 -14.35 -2.47
CA ARG A 166 -7.62 -13.28 -3.21
C ARG A 166 -8.78 -12.69 -2.42
N SER A 167 -9.52 -13.53 -1.70
CA SER A 167 -10.72 -13.12 -0.97
C SER A 167 -10.36 -12.41 0.33
N ALA A 168 -10.91 -11.21 0.48
CA ALA A 168 -10.85 -10.43 1.73
C ALA A 168 -11.53 -11.15 2.89
N HIS A 169 -12.68 -11.77 2.64
CA HIS A 169 -13.41 -12.56 3.62
C HIS A 169 -12.61 -13.81 4.03
N GLN A 170 -12.01 -14.53 3.07
CA GLN A 170 -11.16 -15.67 3.38
C GLN A 170 -9.93 -15.27 4.20
N ALA A 171 -9.27 -14.17 3.84
CA ALA A 171 -8.12 -13.67 4.58
C ALA A 171 -8.48 -13.31 6.03
N GLN A 172 -9.61 -12.63 6.24
CA GLN A 172 -10.12 -12.32 7.57
C GLN A 172 -10.45 -13.59 8.37
N THR A 173 -11.12 -14.56 7.75
CA THR A 173 -11.41 -15.87 8.37
C THR A 173 -10.12 -16.55 8.83
N LEU A 174 -9.08 -16.59 8.00
CA LEU A 174 -7.79 -17.18 8.35
C LEU A 174 -7.10 -16.45 9.51
N ILE A 175 -7.21 -15.12 9.58
CA ILE A 175 -6.69 -14.32 10.69
C ILE A 175 -7.40 -14.69 12.00
N HIS A 176 -8.74 -14.78 11.99
CA HIS A 176 -9.53 -15.18 13.15
C HIS A 176 -9.21 -16.60 13.61
N ASP A 177 -9.15 -17.56 12.68
CA ASP A 177 -8.84 -18.96 12.95
C ASP A 177 -7.40 -19.15 13.45
N ALA A 178 -6.47 -18.33 12.97
CA ALA A 178 -5.11 -18.29 13.48
C ALA A 178 -5.05 -17.75 14.92
N ARG A 179 -6.06 -16.98 15.37
CA ARG A 179 -6.14 -16.30 16.68
C ARG A 179 -4.97 -15.34 16.90
N VAL A 180 -4.65 -14.55 15.89
CA VAL A 180 -3.55 -13.58 15.89
C VAL A 180 -4.09 -12.15 15.83
N PRO A 181 -3.37 -11.15 16.36
CA PRO A 181 -3.86 -9.76 16.42
C PRO A 181 -3.67 -8.99 15.10
N PHE A 182 -3.61 -9.70 13.97
CA PHE A 182 -3.47 -9.06 12.66
C PHE A 182 -4.81 -8.53 12.19
N LYS A 183 -4.77 -7.55 11.30
CA LYS A 183 -5.96 -6.97 10.67
C LYS A 183 -5.90 -7.09 9.17
N LEU A 184 -7.06 -6.95 8.55
CA LEU A 184 -7.19 -6.95 7.10
C LEU A 184 -6.76 -5.59 6.52
N LEU A 185 -6.02 -5.62 5.42
CA LEU A 185 -5.80 -4.48 4.54
C LEU A 185 -6.58 -4.70 3.25
N ILE A 186 -7.46 -3.76 2.91
CA ILE A 186 -8.23 -3.81 1.66
C ILE A 186 -7.65 -2.82 0.66
N ASP A 187 -7.22 -3.29 -0.51
CA ASP A 187 -6.87 -2.42 -1.64
C ASP A 187 -8.00 -2.46 -2.67
N THR A 188 -8.50 -1.28 -3.08
CA THR A 188 -9.59 -1.18 -4.06
C THR A 188 -9.25 -1.77 -5.43
N PHE A 189 -7.98 -1.73 -5.84
CA PHE A 189 -7.52 -2.37 -7.08
C PHE A 189 -7.54 -3.89 -6.95
N HIS A 190 -7.05 -4.44 -5.84
CA HIS A 190 -7.11 -5.88 -5.60
C HIS A 190 -8.55 -6.37 -5.44
N HIS A 191 -9.40 -5.59 -4.78
CA HIS A 191 -10.84 -5.85 -4.73
C HIS A 191 -11.45 -5.88 -6.14
N HIS A 192 -11.15 -4.89 -7.00
CA HIS A 192 -11.65 -4.84 -8.37
C HIS A 192 -11.19 -6.04 -9.24
N LEU A 193 -9.96 -6.54 -9.04
CA LEU A 193 -9.42 -7.66 -9.80
C LEU A 193 -10.02 -9.02 -9.41
N TYR A 194 -10.66 -9.14 -8.25
CA TYR A 194 -11.28 -10.37 -7.80
C TYR A 194 -12.79 -10.36 -8.10
N PRO A 195 -13.29 -11.15 -9.08
CA PRO A 195 -14.68 -11.03 -9.54
C PRO A 195 -15.75 -11.25 -8.47
N GLN A 196 -15.46 -12.11 -7.48
CA GLN A 196 -16.37 -12.44 -6.38
C GLN A 196 -16.27 -11.45 -5.21
N ALA A 197 -15.41 -10.44 -5.28
CA ALA A 197 -15.13 -9.57 -4.14
C ALA A 197 -16.36 -8.81 -3.64
N ALA A 198 -17.22 -8.35 -4.56
CA ALA A 198 -18.43 -7.60 -4.20
C ALA A 198 -19.45 -8.46 -3.45
N ASP A 199 -19.64 -9.71 -3.90
CA ASP A 199 -20.59 -10.65 -3.29
C ASP A 199 -20.13 -11.07 -1.88
N GLU A 200 -18.82 -11.27 -1.71
CA GLU A 200 -18.22 -11.71 -0.45
C GLU A 200 -18.01 -10.57 0.56
N PHE A 201 -17.99 -9.30 0.12
CA PHE A 201 -17.66 -8.17 0.99
C PHE A 201 -18.64 -8.02 2.16
N SER A 202 -19.91 -8.40 1.97
CA SER A 202 -20.93 -8.37 3.02
C SER A 202 -20.59 -9.26 4.23
N GLN A 203 -19.67 -10.20 4.06
CA GLN A 203 -19.18 -11.13 5.09
C GLN A 203 -17.88 -10.65 5.74
N VAL A 204 -17.40 -9.44 5.41
CA VAL A 204 -16.20 -8.85 5.99
C VAL A 204 -16.59 -7.99 7.19
N GLU A 205 -16.03 -8.30 8.35
CA GLU A 205 -16.19 -7.52 9.58
C GLU A 205 -15.39 -6.21 9.50
N VAL A 206 -16.10 -5.08 9.41
CA VAL A 206 -15.48 -3.75 9.23
C VAL A 206 -14.55 -3.37 10.39
N ALA A 207 -14.84 -3.82 11.61
CA ALA A 207 -14.03 -3.53 12.80
C ALA A 207 -12.59 -4.11 12.73
N ASP A 208 -12.40 -5.14 11.90
CA ASP A 208 -11.13 -5.85 11.73
C ASP A 208 -10.37 -5.44 10.46
N ILE A 209 -10.86 -4.39 9.77
CA ILE A 209 -10.11 -3.69 8.74
C ILE A 209 -9.16 -2.69 9.43
N GLY A 210 -7.86 -2.83 9.18
CA GLY A 210 -6.82 -1.97 9.75
C GLY A 210 -6.41 -0.80 8.86
N LEU A 211 -6.50 -0.97 7.54
CA LEU A 211 -6.14 0.03 6.54
C LEU A 211 -6.84 -0.22 5.21
N VAL A 212 -7.06 0.83 4.43
CA VAL A 212 -7.60 0.75 3.07
C VAL A 212 -6.65 1.47 2.11
N HIS A 213 -6.17 0.77 1.08
CA HIS A 213 -5.50 1.38 -0.06
C HIS A 213 -6.54 1.80 -1.11
N LEU A 214 -6.43 3.05 -1.58
CA LEU A 214 -7.29 3.61 -2.61
C LEU A 214 -6.48 3.87 -3.87
N SER A 215 -6.95 3.35 -5.00
CA SER A 215 -6.33 3.59 -6.30
C SER A 215 -7.37 3.58 -7.42
N GLY A 216 -7.10 4.36 -8.49
CA GLY A 216 -7.94 4.43 -9.67
C GLY A 216 -7.31 3.68 -10.85
N VAL A 217 -8.13 2.93 -11.59
CA VAL A 217 -7.75 2.29 -12.86
C VAL A 217 -8.58 2.90 -13.99
N THR A 218 -7.95 3.18 -15.14
CA THR A 218 -8.66 3.61 -16.35
C THR A 218 -8.60 2.48 -17.37
N ILE A 219 -9.75 2.17 -17.97
CA ILE A 219 -9.81 1.20 -19.07
C ILE A 219 -9.44 1.94 -20.34
N ALA A 220 -8.35 1.53 -21.00
CA ALA A 220 -8.06 1.99 -22.35
C ALA A 220 -9.09 1.36 -23.30
N VAL A 221 -10.14 2.11 -23.66
CA VAL A 221 -11.06 1.71 -24.71
C VAL A 221 -10.30 1.78 -26.03
N ARG A 222 -9.86 0.63 -26.55
CA ARG A 222 -9.41 0.54 -27.94
C ARG A 222 -10.63 0.75 -28.82
N ALA A 223 -10.70 1.88 -29.51
CA ALA A 223 -11.66 2.06 -30.58
C ALA A 223 -11.41 0.97 -31.63
N SER A 224 -12.37 0.06 -31.80
CA SER A 224 -12.35 -0.89 -32.91
C SER A 224 -12.58 -0.09 -34.20
N SER A 225 -11.54 0.08 -35.02
CA SER A 225 -11.71 0.51 -36.40
C SER A 225 -12.36 -0.63 -37.17
N SER A 226 -13.70 -0.64 -37.26
CA SER A 226 -14.39 -1.44 -38.25
C SER A 226 -13.99 -0.94 -39.65
N PRO A 227 -13.54 -1.81 -40.57
CA PRO A 227 -13.32 -1.37 -41.95
C PRO A 227 -14.68 -1.02 -42.58
N MET A 228 -14.75 0.18 -43.16
CA MET A 228 -15.86 0.57 -44.04
C MET A 228 -15.98 -0.46 -45.18
N PRO A 229 -17.19 -0.95 -45.50
CA PRO A 229 -17.36 -1.83 -46.64
C PRO A 229 -16.97 -1.08 -47.91
N SER A 230 -16.08 -1.66 -48.71
CA SER A 230 -15.69 -1.12 -50.01
C SER A 230 -16.91 -1.08 -50.93
N ALA A 231 -17.34 0.12 -51.30
CA ALA A 231 -18.30 0.31 -52.38
C ALA A 231 -17.66 -0.16 -53.70
N SER A 232 -18.26 -1.19 -54.30
CA SER A 232 -17.93 -1.67 -55.63
C SER A 232 -18.46 -0.70 -56.68
N CYS A 233 -17.62 -0.32 -57.64
CA CYS A 233 -17.99 0.09 -58.99
C CYS A 233 -17.14 -0.72 -59.96
#